data_AF-A0A7S3ZFL9-F1
#
_entry.id   AF-A0A7S3ZFL9-F1
#
_cell.length_a   1.000
_cell.length_b   1.000
_cell.length_c   1.000
_cell.angle_alpha   90.00
_cell.angle_beta   90.00
_cell.angle_gamma   90.00
#
_symmetry.space_group_name_H-M   'P 1'
#
loop_
_entity.id
_entity.type
_entity.pdbx_description
1 polymer ?
#
loop_
_entity_poly.entity_id
_entity_poly.type
_entity_poly.pdbx_seq_one_letter_code
_entity_poly.pdbx_strand_id
1 'polypeptide(L)'
;KKGEGSMEALTITKDKGYVKHPVLLQHNPKGLVPTILPPETEKKGEGASVYESLFCIEFADEYAKEKNLSNRASLMPNGAFAKGQARIMASWVNRQICSPFYRVLIRTDKKERADAFAELLAHLRIFAKSIHREGPFFYGPGLSI
;
A
#
# COMPACT_ATOMS: atom_id res chain seq x y z
N LYS A 1 9.98 28.98 -6.20
CA LYS A 1 8.66 28.43 -5.82
C LYS A 1 8.91 27.06 -5.19
N LYS A 2 8.81 26.94 -3.86
CA LYS A 2 8.87 25.65 -3.16
C LYS A 2 7.59 24.87 -3.53
N GLY A 3 7.74 23.67 -4.06
CA GLY A 3 6.61 22.81 -4.39
C GLY A 3 5.98 22.28 -3.10
N GLU A 4 4.81 22.80 -2.75
CA GLU A 4 3.90 22.22 -1.78
C GLU A 4 3.29 20.95 -2.41
N GLY A 5 4.02 19.83 -2.35
CA GLY A 5 3.60 18.56 -2.95
C GLY A 5 2.87 17.60 -2.00
N SER A 6 2.56 18.03 -0.78
CA SER A 6 1.96 17.18 0.26
C SER A 6 0.88 17.95 1.00
N MET A 7 -0.33 17.39 1.03
CA MET A 7 -1.47 17.89 1.81
C MET A 7 -1.81 16.89 2.93
N GLU A 8 -2.10 17.40 4.12
CA GLU A 8 -2.61 16.55 5.21
C GLU A 8 -4.04 16.09 4.93
N ALA A 9 -4.25 14.78 4.94
CA ALA A 9 -5.53 14.16 4.59
C ALA A 9 -6.64 14.34 5.65
N LEU A 10 -6.24 14.58 6.90
CA LEU A 10 -7.13 14.59 8.07
C LEU A 10 -6.75 15.72 9.02
N THR A 11 -7.74 16.39 9.59
CA THR A 11 -7.58 17.29 10.73
C THR A 11 -8.32 16.73 11.94
N ILE A 12 -7.66 16.68 13.10
CA ILE A 12 -8.26 16.22 14.36
C ILE A 12 -9.05 17.39 14.97
N THR A 13 -10.34 17.20 15.20
CA THR A 13 -11.20 18.20 15.86
C THR A 13 -11.57 17.73 17.27
N LYS A 14 -11.71 18.68 18.20
CA LYS A 14 -12.04 18.38 19.61
C LYS A 14 -13.41 17.74 19.79
N ASP A 15 -14.33 17.96 18.84
CA ASP A 15 -15.76 17.74 19.07
C ASP A 15 -16.40 16.70 18.13
N LYS A 16 -15.75 16.36 17.00
CA LYS A 16 -16.34 15.51 15.93
C LYS A 16 -15.48 14.31 15.52
N GLY A 17 -14.34 14.07 16.16
CA GLY A 17 -13.35 13.11 15.67
C GLY A 17 -12.59 13.64 14.45
N TYR A 18 -12.22 12.74 13.52
CA TYR A 18 -11.39 13.04 12.34
C TYR A 18 -12.23 13.67 11.20
N VAL A 19 -11.79 14.83 10.68
CA VAL A 19 -12.40 15.47 9.50
C VAL A 19 -11.54 15.22 8.27
N LYS A 20 -12.13 14.66 7.21
CA LYS A 20 -11.46 14.42 5.92
C LYS A 20 -11.32 15.70 5.12
N HIS A 21 -10.16 15.89 4.51
CA HIS A 21 -9.91 17.05 3.66
C HIS A 21 -10.85 17.04 2.44
N PRO A 22 -11.48 18.18 2.06
CA PRO A 22 -12.40 18.23 0.91
C PRO A 22 -11.78 17.75 -0.40
N VAL A 23 -10.52 18.11 -0.66
CA VAL A 23 -9.78 17.66 -1.86
C VAL A 23 -9.61 16.13 -1.88
N LEU A 24 -9.39 15.50 -0.72
CA LEU A 24 -9.31 14.05 -0.65
C LEU A 24 -10.66 13.41 -1.02
N LEU A 25 -11.76 13.95 -0.51
CA LEU A 25 -13.11 13.44 -0.82
C LEU A 25 -13.49 13.65 -2.29
N GLN A 26 -13.05 14.77 -2.88
CA GLN A 26 -13.25 15.07 -4.29
C GLN A 26 -12.58 14.04 -5.20
N HIS A 27 -11.35 13.62 -4.86
CA HIS A 27 -10.58 12.70 -5.70
C HIS A 27 -10.69 11.23 -5.29
N ASN A 28 -11.09 10.94 -4.06
CA ASN A 28 -11.36 9.60 -3.58
C ASN A 28 -12.63 9.67 -2.71
N PRO A 29 -13.80 9.29 -3.25
CA PRO A 29 -15.06 9.32 -2.50
C PRO A 29 -15.06 8.45 -1.23
N LYS A 30 -14.21 7.42 -1.16
CA LYS A 30 -14.01 6.62 0.07
C LYS A 30 -13.24 7.42 1.12
N GLY A 31 -12.51 8.45 0.70
CA GLY A 31 -11.70 9.32 1.52
C GLY A 31 -10.62 8.56 2.27
N LEU A 32 -9.96 7.62 1.59
CA LEU A 32 -8.91 6.78 2.14
C LEU A 32 -7.55 7.21 1.59
N VAL A 33 -6.52 7.05 2.41
CA VAL A 33 -5.13 7.22 1.99
C VAL A 33 -4.46 5.84 1.82
N PRO A 34 -3.45 5.72 0.94
CA PRO A 34 -2.94 6.76 0.03
C PRO A 34 -3.89 7.06 -1.14
N THR A 35 -3.86 8.31 -1.62
CA THR A 35 -4.48 8.75 -2.87
C THR A 35 -3.46 9.64 -3.59
N ILE A 36 -3.10 9.30 -4.81
CA ILE A 36 -2.10 10.01 -5.63
C ILE A 36 -2.82 10.83 -6.69
N LEU A 37 -2.42 12.10 -6.81
CA LEU A 37 -2.84 13.02 -7.87
C LEU A 37 -1.64 13.28 -8.79
N PRO A 38 -1.60 12.70 -9.99
CA PRO A 38 -0.54 12.97 -10.94
C PRO A 38 -0.55 14.45 -11.38
N PRO A 39 0.62 15.12 -11.48
CA PRO A 39 0.72 16.53 -11.89
C PRO A 39 0.01 16.86 -13.21
N GLU A 40 -0.07 15.89 -14.12
CA GLU A 40 -0.75 16.03 -15.42
C GLU A 40 -2.27 16.09 -15.30
N THR A 41 -2.83 15.49 -14.26
CA THR A 41 -4.29 15.42 -14.04
C THR A 41 -4.82 16.61 -13.25
N GLU A 42 -3.98 17.26 -12.42
CA GLU A 42 -4.36 18.47 -11.67
C GLU A 42 -4.78 19.62 -12.61
N LYS A 43 -4.13 19.75 -13.77
CA LYS A 43 -4.39 20.83 -14.74
C LYS A 43 -5.71 20.67 -15.51
N LYS A 44 -6.34 19.49 -15.49
CA LYS A 44 -7.53 19.21 -16.30
C LYS A 44 -8.86 19.38 -15.56
N GLY A 45 -8.86 19.81 -14.29
CA GLY A 45 -10.09 20.06 -13.51
C GLY A 45 -10.91 18.81 -13.17
N GLU A 46 -10.62 17.68 -13.81
CA GLU A 46 -11.16 16.35 -13.58
C GLU A 46 -9.98 15.42 -13.23
N GLY A 47 -9.37 15.63 -12.07
CA GLY A 47 -8.14 14.92 -11.72
C GLY A 47 -8.39 13.44 -11.48
N ALA A 48 -8.13 12.61 -12.50
CA ALA A 48 -8.05 11.16 -12.35
C ALA A 48 -7.02 10.83 -11.25
N SER A 49 -7.45 10.13 -10.22
CA SER A 49 -6.63 9.77 -9.06
C SER A 49 -6.31 8.28 -9.06
N VAL A 50 -5.22 7.91 -8.40
CA VAL A 50 -4.89 6.51 -8.11
C VAL A 50 -4.98 6.30 -6.61
N TYR A 51 -5.81 5.35 -6.18
CA TYR A 51 -6.00 4.97 -4.78
C TYR A 51 -5.95 3.43 -4.64
N GLU A 52 -6.02 2.95 -3.40
CA GLU A 52 -5.64 1.58 -2.96
C GLU A 52 -4.11 1.41 -2.93
N SER A 53 -3.55 1.07 -1.76
CA SER A 53 -2.11 1.14 -1.51
C SER A 53 -1.24 0.33 -2.48
N LEU A 54 -1.64 -0.90 -2.83
CA LEU A 54 -0.87 -1.73 -3.76
C LEU A 54 -0.85 -1.13 -5.17
N PHE A 55 -1.96 -0.56 -5.65
CA PHE A 55 -2.00 0.13 -6.93
C PHE A 55 -1.23 1.44 -6.89
N CYS A 56 -1.26 2.17 -5.78
CA CYS A 56 -0.43 3.36 -5.60
C CYS A 56 1.07 3.04 -5.69
N ILE A 57 1.52 1.90 -5.14
CA ILE A 57 2.93 1.47 -5.23
C ILE A 57 3.30 1.16 -6.68
N GLU A 58 2.50 0.34 -7.38
CA GLU A 58 2.75 -0.01 -8.78
C GLU A 58 2.75 1.24 -9.67
N PHE A 59 1.77 2.13 -9.50
CA PHE A 59 1.69 3.38 -10.22
C PHE A 59 2.92 4.26 -9.97
N ALA A 60 3.36 4.41 -8.72
CA ALA A 60 4.53 5.23 -8.40
C ALA A 60 5.82 4.66 -9.02
N ASP A 61 5.99 3.34 -9.03
CA ASP A 61 7.13 2.66 -9.65
C ASP A 61 7.13 2.85 -11.18
N GLU A 62 5.98 2.66 -11.83
CA GLU A 62 5.83 2.86 -13.28
C GLU A 62 6.00 4.34 -13.67
N TYR A 63 5.36 5.26 -12.94
CA TYR A 63 5.46 6.69 -13.19
C TYR A 63 6.89 7.21 -13.02
N ALA A 64 7.61 6.76 -11.98
CA ALA A 64 9.01 7.13 -11.79
C ALA A 64 9.90 6.65 -12.94
N LYS A 65 9.62 5.46 -13.48
CA LYS A 65 10.33 4.92 -14.65
C LYS A 65 10.03 5.72 -15.92
N GLU A 66 8.75 5.99 -16.21
CA GLU A 66 8.32 6.76 -17.39
C GLU A 66 8.91 8.18 -17.41
N LYS A 67 8.97 8.82 -16.24
CA LYS A 67 9.50 10.18 -16.09
C LYS A 67 11.01 10.22 -15.86
N ASN A 68 11.69 9.07 -15.89
CA ASN A 68 13.12 8.94 -15.61
C ASN A 68 13.54 9.61 -14.28
N LEU A 69 12.71 9.47 -13.24
CA LEU A 69 12.91 10.07 -11.92
C LEU A 69 13.76 9.19 -10.99
N SER A 70 14.01 7.94 -11.37
CA SER A 70 14.76 6.96 -10.59
C SER A 70 15.69 6.17 -11.49
N ASN A 71 16.92 5.96 -11.02
CA ASN A 71 17.89 5.04 -11.62
C ASN A 71 17.86 3.64 -10.96
N ARG A 72 16.91 3.39 -10.05
CA ARG A 72 16.79 2.10 -9.35
C ARG A 72 16.01 1.09 -10.18
N ALA A 73 16.24 -0.19 -9.86
CA ALA A 73 15.43 -1.29 -10.39
C ALA A 73 13.97 -1.13 -9.95
N SER A 74 13.07 -1.54 -10.85
CA SER A 74 11.61 -1.58 -10.60
C SER A 74 11.31 -2.53 -9.45
N LEU A 75 10.34 -2.15 -8.61
CA LEU A 75 9.80 -3.01 -7.54
C LEU A 75 9.03 -4.21 -8.12
N MET A 76 8.55 -4.09 -9.35
CA MET A 76 7.90 -5.18 -10.06
C MET A 76 8.94 -6.03 -10.81
N PRO A 77 8.88 -7.37 -10.71
CA PRO A 77 9.79 -8.24 -11.46
C PRO A 77 9.52 -8.15 -12.97
N ASN A 78 10.48 -8.63 -13.76
CA ASN A 78 10.36 -8.68 -15.22
C ASN A 78 9.51 -9.87 -15.69
N GLY A 79 8.72 -9.64 -16.74
CA GLY A 79 7.88 -10.67 -17.36
C GLY A 79 6.47 -10.78 -16.76
N ALA A 80 5.47 -11.05 -17.61
CA ALA A 80 4.06 -11.04 -17.22
C ALA A 80 3.73 -12.05 -16.10
N PHE A 81 4.30 -13.26 -16.17
CA PHE A 81 4.08 -14.30 -15.16
C PHE A 81 4.62 -13.89 -13.78
N ALA A 82 5.87 -13.42 -13.72
CA ALA A 82 6.49 -13.01 -12.46
C ALA A 82 5.75 -11.82 -11.83
N LYS A 83 5.31 -10.85 -12.64
CA LYS A 83 4.44 -9.75 -12.16
C LYS A 83 3.13 -10.27 -11.58
N GLY A 84 2.50 -11.25 -12.23
CA GLY A 84 1.29 -11.89 -11.72
C GLY A 84 1.50 -12.54 -10.36
N GLN A 85 2.59 -13.30 -10.22
CA GLN A 85 2.97 -13.93 -8.94
C GLN A 85 3.23 -12.89 -7.84
N ALA A 86 3.95 -11.81 -8.16
CA ALA A 86 4.20 -10.70 -7.24
C ALA A 86 2.90 -10.07 -6.72
N ARG A 87 1.95 -9.79 -7.61
CA ARG A 87 0.63 -9.23 -7.24
C ARG A 87 -0.18 -10.18 -6.36
N ILE A 88 -0.21 -11.47 -6.72
CA ILE A 88 -0.90 -12.49 -5.91
C ILE A 88 -0.31 -12.53 -4.51
N MET A 89 1.02 -12.53 -4.40
CA MET A 89 1.70 -12.61 -3.12
C MET A 89 1.50 -11.34 -2.29
N ALA A 90 1.65 -10.15 -2.87
CA ALA A 90 1.40 -8.88 -2.19
C ALA A 90 -0.06 -8.79 -1.68
N SER A 91 -1.02 -9.20 -2.51
CA SER A 91 -2.43 -9.30 -2.12
C SER A 91 -2.65 -10.30 -1.00
N TRP A 92 -1.98 -11.46 -1.05
CA TRP A 92 -2.02 -12.46 0.01
C TRP A 92 -1.46 -11.92 1.32
N VAL A 93 -0.32 -11.21 1.31
CA VAL A 93 0.25 -10.59 2.53
C VAL A 93 -0.73 -9.58 3.11
N ASN A 94 -1.31 -8.71 2.29
CA ASN A 94 -2.29 -7.73 2.73
C ASN A 94 -3.50 -8.40 3.43
N ARG A 95 -4.00 -9.51 2.89
CA ARG A 95 -5.16 -10.21 3.45
C ARG A 95 -4.82 -11.09 4.65
N GLN A 96 -3.76 -11.90 4.54
CA GLN A 96 -3.47 -12.97 5.49
C GLN A 96 -2.49 -12.57 6.59
N ILE A 97 -1.77 -11.45 6.43
CA ILE A 97 -0.87 -10.95 7.47
C ILE A 97 -1.43 -9.64 8.04
N CYS A 98 -1.68 -8.63 7.21
CA CYS A 98 -2.09 -7.31 7.71
C CYS A 98 -3.47 -7.36 8.41
N SER A 99 -4.44 -8.11 7.87
CA SER A 99 -5.78 -8.19 8.46
C SER A 99 -5.82 -8.85 9.86
N PRO A 100 -5.22 -10.05 10.08
CA PRO A 100 -5.13 -10.59 11.44
C PRO A 100 -4.24 -9.75 12.35
N PHE A 101 -3.19 -9.11 11.85
CA PHE A 101 -2.39 -8.16 12.63
C PHE A 101 -3.26 -7.01 13.20
N TYR A 102 -4.12 -6.39 12.38
CA TYR A 102 -5.05 -5.37 12.89
C TYR A 102 -6.05 -5.94 13.91
N ARG A 103 -6.53 -7.16 13.72
CA ARG A 103 -7.41 -7.82 14.71
C ARG A 103 -6.71 -8.01 16.05
N VAL A 104 -5.43 -8.38 16.05
CA VAL A 104 -4.63 -8.51 17.28
C VAL A 104 -4.58 -7.18 18.04
N LEU A 105 -4.42 -6.06 17.33
CA LEU A 105 -4.29 -4.74 17.94
C LEU A 105 -5.63 -4.16 18.43
N ILE A 106 -6.70 -4.36 17.67
CA ILE A 106 -7.96 -3.60 17.85
C ILE A 106 -9.00 -4.39 18.64
N ARG A 107 -9.02 -5.73 18.59
CA ARG A 107 -10.01 -6.52 19.32
C ARG A 107 -9.78 -6.48 20.82
N THR A 108 -10.84 -6.21 21.56
CA THR A 108 -10.84 -6.10 23.02
C THR A 108 -11.12 -7.43 23.70
N ASP A 109 -11.87 -8.34 23.05
CA ASP A 109 -12.10 -9.68 23.56
C ASP A 109 -10.81 -10.51 23.56
N LYS A 110 -10.54 -11.18 24.69
CA LYS A 110 -9.30 -11.93 24.89
C LYS A 110 -9.20 -13.14 23.97
N LYS A 111 -10.31 -13.84 23.72
CA LYS A 111 -10.33 -15.03 22.89
C LYS A 111 -10.14 -14.65 21.42
N GLU A 112 -10.90 -13.67 20.93
CA GLU A 112 -10.75 -13.17 19.55
C GLU A 112 -9.32 -12.71 19.25
N ARG A 113 -8.69 -12.01 20.21
CA ARG A 113 -7.30 -11.57 20.07
C ARG A 113 -6.32 -12.73 20.03
N ALA A 114 -6.51 -13.74 20.88
CA ALA A 114 -5.68 -14.94 20.89
C ALA A 114 -5.81 -15.75 19.58
N ASP A 115 -7.04 -15.91 19.09
CA ASP A 115 -7.32 -16.59 17.82
C ASP A 115 -6.65 -15.84 16.65
N ALA A 116 -6.78 -14.49 16.60
CA ALA A 116 -6.15 -13.67 15.57
C ALA A 116 -4.61 -13.73 15.62
N PHE A 117 -4.03 -13.83 16.81
CA PHE A 117 -2.58 -13.98 16.96
C PHE A 117 -2.10 -15.35 16.48
N ALA A 118 -2.83 -16.42 16.79
CA ALA A 118 -2.53 -17.76 16.29
C ALA A 118 -2.60 -17.82 14.75
N GLU A 119 -3.62 -17.20 14.16
CA GLU A 119 -3.79 -17.06 12.71
C GLU A 119 -2.64 -16.28 12.07
N LEU A 120 -2.29 -15.10 12.62
CA LEU A 120 -1.15 -14.30 12.16
C LEU A 120 0.15 -15.11 12.18
N LEU A 121 0.42 -15.82 13.28
CA LEU A 121 1.64 -16.62 13.42
C LEU A 121 1.68 -17.78 12.42
N ALA A 122 0.53 -18.42 12.13
CA ALA A 122 0.44 -19.45 11.11
C ALA A 122 0.78 -18.88 9.71
N HIS A 123 0.25 -17.72 9.35
CA HIS A 123 0.53 -17.08 8.08
C HIS A 123 1.96 -16.54 7.97
N LEU A 124 2.53 -15.98 9.03
CA LEU A 124 3.94 -15.58 9.05
C LEU A 124 4.89 -16.77 8.82
N ARG A 125 4.55 -17.97 9.33
CA ARG A 125 5.33 -19.19 9.04
C ARG A 125 5.24 -19.61 7.58
N ILE A 126 4.07 -19.47 6.95
CA ILE A 126 3.91 -19.73 5.50
C ILE A 126 4.76 -18.73 4.72
N PHE A 127 4.62 -17.43 5.04
CA PHE A 127 5.40 -16.37 4.41
C PHE A 127 6.91 -16.62 4.50
N ALA A 128 7.41 -16.91 5.70
CA ALA A 128 8.83 -17.17 5.92
C ALA A 128 9.36 -18.36 5.11
N LYS A 129 8.56 -19.42 4.93
CA LYS A 129 8.91 -20.57 4.10
C LYS A 129 8.90 -20.27 2.60
N SER A 130 8.14 -19.25 2.18
CA SER A 130 8.03 -18.83 0.79
C SER A 130 9.14 -17.84 0.36
N ILE A 131 9.93 -17.32 1.30
CA ILE A 131 11.07 -16.44 1.00
C ILE A 131 12.11 -17.21 0.17
N HIS A 132 12.60 -16.57 -0.89
CA HIS A 132 13.64 -17.12 -1.75
C HIS A 132 14.93 -17.41 -0.96
N ARG A 133 15.57 -18.55 -1.25
CA ARG A 133 16.72 -19.06 -0.47
C ARG A 133 17.94 -18.13 -0.50
N GLU A 134 18.13 -17.41 -1.60
CA GLU A 134 19.28 -16.51 -1.75
C GLU A 134 19.16 -15.25 -0.89
N GLY A 135 17.94 -14.84 -0.50
CA GLY A 135 17.69 -13.65 0.32
C GLY A 135 18.35 -12.36 -0.22
N PRO A 136 18.31 -11.24 0.51
CA PRO A 136 17.63 -11.06 1.79
C PRO A 136 16.14 -10.73 1.64
N PHE A 137 15.63 -10.55 0.41
CA PHE A 137 14.24 -10.17 0.15
C PHE A 137 13.41 -11.37 -0.30
N PHE A 138 12.08 -11.16 -0.39
CA PHE A 138 11.12 -12.22 -0.66
C PHE A 138 11.39 -12.99 -1.96
N TYR A 139 11.72 -12.29 -3.04
CA TYR A 139 12.08 -12.89 -4.34
C TYR A 139 13.59 -13.04 -4.58
N GLY A 140 14.41 -12.93 -3.52
CA GLY A 140 15.86 -13.14 -3.58
C GLY A 140 16.63 -11.83 -3.32
N PRO A 141 17.67 -11.52 -4.11
CA PRO A 141 18.57 -10.41 -3.81
C PRO A 141 17.98 -9.02 -4.09
N GLY A 142 16.92 -8.94 -4.89
CA GLY A 142 16.27 -7.68 -5.26
C GLY A 142 15.05 -7.36 -4.39
N LEU A 143 14.92 -6.09 -4.01
CA LEU A 143 13.70 -5.57 -3.39
C LEU A 143 12.54 -5.65 -4.38
N SER A 144 11.36 -6.04 -3.89
CA SER A 144 10.12 -6.12 -4.66
C SER A 144 8.96 -5.45 -3.94
N ILE A 145 7.82 -5.37 -4.64
CA ILE A 145 6.51 -5.18 -4.01
C ILE A 145 6.20 -6.27 -2.98
#